data_AF-A0A955CG81-F1
#
_entry.id   AF-A0A955CG81-F1
#
_cell.length_a   1.000
_cell.length_b   1.000
_cell.length_c   1.000
_cell.angle_alpha   90.00
_cell.angle_beta   90.00
_cell.angle_gamma   90.00
#
_symmetry.space_group_name_H-M   'P 1'
#
loop_
_entity.id
_entity.type
_entity.pdbx_description
1 polymer ?
#
loop_
_entity_poly.entity_id
_entity_poly.type
_entity_poly.pdbx_seq_one_letter_code
_entity_poly.pdbx_strand_id
1 'polypeptide(L)'
;MRLRATKKREYAPSGFSLVELLVATAIIGLLLGLLLPAVQSAREASRRGVCLAKLRNLGQAVAAYTSIRNQVPPAAQDRIGEPPPGVAPPLATHNGLTLLLPYVEQNARLNEIDLAYDWDDLHASQNKRFTQQDLGNLWRCPSAPDGREPWHVSDYVAAIGIDASAP
;
A
#
# COMPACT_ATOMS: atom_id res chain seq x y z
N MET A 1 46.50 -67.92 -16.51
CA MET A 1 45.38 -66.97 -16.33
C MET A 1 45.87 -65.58 -16.72
N ARG A 2 45.48 -65.04 -17.89
CA ARG A 2 45.94 -63.72 -18.39
C ARG A 2 44.83 -62.68 -18.15
N LEU A 3 45.09 -61.70 -17.29
CA LEU A 3 44.17 -60.57 -17.07
C LEU A 3 44.43 -59.51 -18.15
N ARG A 4 43.38 -59.18 -18.93
CA ARG A 4 43.39 -58.07 -19.89
C ARG A 4 43.14 -56.76 -19.14
N ALA A 5 44.08 -55.83 -19.21
CA ALA A 5 43.92 -54.48 -18.69
C ALA A 5 42.90 -53.70 -19.53
N THR A 6 41.87 -53.17 -18.87
CA THR A 6 40.86 -52.29 -19.49
C THR A 6 41.43 -50.87 -19.61
N LYS A 7 41.49 -50.34 -20.84
CA LYS A 7 41.90 -48.96 -21.13
C LYS A 7 40.92 -47.97 -20.49
N LYS A 8 41.33 -47.21 -19.48
CA LYS A 8 40.59 -46.04 -18.99
C LYS A 8 40.61 -44.96 -20.10
N ARG A 9 39.45 -44.51 -20.56
CA ARG A 9 39.34 -43.30 -21.40
C ARG A 9 39.49 -42.09 -20.50
N GLU A 10 40.62 -41.40 -20.58
CA GLU A 10 40.78 -40.06 -20.00
C GLU A 10 39.98 -39.07 -20.84
N TYR A 11 38.98 -38.43 -20.23
CA TYR A 11 38.24 -37.34 -20.84
C TYR A 11 39.11 -36.09 -20.74
N ALA A 12 39.75 -35.69 -21.85
CA ALA A 12 40.44 -34.41 -21.91
C ALA A 12 39.40 -33.27 -21.86
N PRO A 13 39.56 -32.26 -20.97
CA PRO A 13 38.65 -31.13 -20.95
C PRO A 13 38.77 -30.33 -22.26
N SER A 14 37.66 -30.19 -22.98
CA SER A 14 37.56 -29.29 -24.12
C SER A 14 37.53 -27.84 -23.62
N GLY A 15 38.54 -27.04 -23.97
CA GLY A 15 38.56 -25.61 -23.69
C GLY A 15 37.56 -24.85 -24.57
N PHE A 16 36.89 -23.85 -23.99
CA PHE A 16 35.97 -22.96 -24.72
C PHE A 16 36.76 -22.05 -25.66
N SER A 17 36.30 -21.87 -26.90
CA SER A 17 36.90 -20.87 -27.79
C SER A 17 36.48 -19.45 -27.37
N LEU A 18 37.37 -18.48 -27.58
CA LEU A 18 37.09 -17.06 -27.31
C LEU A 18 35.85 -16.58 -28.09
N VAL A 19 35.68 -17.11 -29.31
CA VAL A 19 34.53 -16.81 -30.17
C VAL A 19 33.23 -17.35 -29.59
N GLU A 20 33.19 -18.59 -29.09
CA GLU A 20 31.98 -19.14 -28.47
C GLU A 20 31.54 -18.33 -27.24
N LEU A 21 32.49 -17.90 -26.40
CA LEU A 21 32.18 -17.06 -25.24
C LEU A 21 31.65 -15.68 -25.65
N LEU A 22 32.24 -15.08 -26.68
CA LEU A 22 31.83 -13.77 -27.19
C LEU A 22 30.43 -13.82 -27.79
N VAL A 23 30.12 -14.83 -28.61
CA VAL A 23 28.78 -15.02 -29.17
C VAL A 23 27.75 -15.29 -28.07
N ALA A 24 28.08 -16.13 -27.08
CA ALA A 24 27.18 -16.42 -25.97
C ALA A 24 26.82 -15.17 -25.16
N THR A 25 27.82 -14.36 -24.80
CA THR A 25 27.60 -13.11 -24.06
C THR A 25 26.85 -12.06 -24.89
N ALA A 26 27.09 -12.00 -26.21
CA ALA A 26 26.34 -11.14 -27.11
C ALA A 26 24.84 -11.50 -27.16
N ILE A 27 24.51 -12.79 -27.23
CA ILE A 27 23.12 -13.26 -27.22
C ILE A 27 22.45 -12.95 -25.88
N ILE A 28 23.12 -13.22 -24.75
CA ILE A 28 22.58 -12.91 -23.42
C ILE A 28 22.35 -11.40 -23.27
N GLY A 29 23.28 -10.56 -23.73
CA GLY A 29 23.14 -9.10 -23.72
C GLY A 29 21.93 -8.61 -24.52
N LEU A 30 21.71 -9.17 -25.71
CA LEU A 30 20.52 -8.87 -26.53
C LEU A 30 19.23 -9.27 -25.82
N LEU A 31 19.16 -10.47 -25.26
CA LEU A 31 17.98 -10.96 -24.53
C LEU A 31 17.69 -10.08 -23.31
N LEU A 32 18.70 -9.73 -22.52
CA LEU A 32 18.54 -8.84 -21.38
C LEU A 32 18.11 -7.42 -21.78
N GLY A 33 18.65 -6.90 -22.88
CA GLY A 33 18.27 -5.58 -23.42
C GLY A 33 16.80 -5.50 -23.81
N LEU A 34 16.23 -6.59 -24.33
CA LEU A 34 14.81 -6.67 -24.66
C LEU A 34 13.93 -6.87 -23.41
N LEU A 35 14.46 -7.50 -22.35
CA LEU A 35 13.72 -7.78 -21.12
C LEU A 35 13.60 -6.57 -20.18
N LEU A 36 14.58 -5.67 -20.16
CA LEU A 36 14.62 -4.54 -19.22
C LEU A 36 13.36 -3.63 -19.25
N PRO A 37 12.87 -3.13 -20.40
CA PRO A 37 11.67 -2.30 -20.43
C PRO A 37 10.40 -3.08 -20.04
N ALA A 38 10.34 -4.38 -20.39
CA ALA A 38 9.21 -5.24 -20.05
C ALA A 38 9.10 -5.54 -18.54
N VAL A 39 10.24 -5.66 -17.85
CA VAL A 39 10.25 -5.88 -16.39
C VAL A 39 9.71 -4.66 -15.64
N GLN A 40 9.94 -3.44 -16.14
CA GLN A 40 9.44 -2.22 -15.47
C GLN A 40 7.93 -2.08 -15.59
N SER A 41 7.37 -2.34 -16.78
CA SER A 41 5.92 -2.32 -16.97
C SER A 41 5.24 -3.42 -16.13
N ALA A 42 5.84 -4.60 -16.05
CA ALA A 42 5.34 -5.68 -15.20
C ALA A 42 5.37 -5.31 -13.70
N ARG A 43 6.43 -4.64 -13.23
CA ARG A 43 6.52 -4.15 -11.86
C ARG A 43 5.44 -3.12 -11.55
N GLU A 44 5.22 -2.14 -12.42
CA GLU A 44 4.16 -1.15 -12.23
C GLU A 44 2.76 -1.79 -12.27
N ALA A 45 2.53 -2.74 -13.19
CA ALA A 45 1.27 -3.48 -13.21
C ALA A 45 1.03 -4.24 -11.88
N SER A 46 2.07 -4.84 -11.31
CA SER A 46 1.99 -5.47 -9.99
C SER A 46 1.68 -4.45 -8.87
N ARG A 47 2.34 -3.29 -8.87
CA ARG A 47 2.07 -2.22 -7.87
C ARG A 47 0.63 -1.72 -7.98
N ARG A 48 0.15 -1.47 -9.20
CA ARG A 48 -1.23 -1.08 -9.47
C ARG A 48 -2.22 -2.17 -9.03
N GLY A 49 -1.88 -3.43 -9.25
CA GLY A 49 -2.68 -4.57 -8.78
C GLY A 49 -2.85 -4.58 -7.25
N VAL A 50 -1.77 -4.31 -6.51
CA VAL A 50 -1.82 -4.12 -5.06
C VAL A 50 -2.71 -2.94 -4.69
N CYS A 51 -2.60 -1.81 -5.41
CA CYS A 51 -3.44 -0.65 -5.13
C CYS A 51 -4.94 -0.93 -5.30
N LEU A 52 -5.30 -1.65 -6.37
CA LEU A 52 -6.69 -2.04 -6.64
C LEU A 52 -7.22 -3.03 -5.60
N ALA A 53 -6.38 -3.96 -5.11
CA ALA A 53 -6.76 -4.88 -4.05
C ALA A 53 -7.08 -4.13 -2.75
N LYS A 54 -6.24 -3.17 -2.36
CA LYS A 54 -6.50 -2.32 -1.18
C LYS A 54 -7.80 -1.51 -1.32
N LEU A 55 -8.08 -0.95 -2.50
CA LEU A 55 -9.34 -0.25 -2.77
C LEU A 55 -10.56 -1.17 -2.67
N ARG A 56 -10.45 -2.41 -3.16
CA ARG A 56 -11.53 -3.41 -3.00
C ARG A 56 -11.77 -3.75 -1.53
N ASN A 57 -10.71 -3.95 -0.74
CA ASN A 57 -10.80 -4.19 0.70
C ASN A 57 -11.45 -3.00 1.42
N LEU A 58 -11.13 -1.76 1.01
CA LEU A 58 -11.81 -0.57 1.51
C LEU A 58 -13.31 -0.57 1.17
N GLY A 59 -13.67 -0.91 -0.06
CA GLY A 59 -15.08 -1.04 -0.46
C GLY A 59 -15.82 -2.10 0.35
N GLN A 60 -15.18 -3.23 0.67
CA GLN A 60 -15.73 -4.26 1.56
C GLN A 60 -15.92 -3.73 2.99
N ALA A 61 -14.95 -2.97 3.51
CA ALA A 61 -15.06 -2.34 4.83
C ALA A 61 -16.22 -1.34 4.89
N VAL A 62 -16.39 -0.52 3.85
CA VAL A 62 -17.53 0.41 3.72
C VAL A 62 -18.85 -0.35 3.69
N ALA A 63 -18.95 -1.43 2.91
CA ALA A 63 -20.16 -2.26 2.84
C ALA A 63 -20.49 -2.92 4.18
N ALA A 64 -19.49 -3.37 4.93
CA ALA A 64 -19.68 -3.92 6.27
C ALA A 64 -20.16 -2.83 7.25
N TYR A 65 -19.56 -1.64 7.20
CA TYR A 65 -19.99 -0.49 8.01
C TYR A 65 -21.44 -0.11 7.72
N THR A 66 -21.80 0.03 6.43
CA THR A 66 -23.16 0.43 6.03
C THR A 66 -24.20 -0.62 6.43
N SER A 67 -23.87 -1.91 6.33
CA SER A 67 -24.76 -2.99 6.76
C SER A 67 -25.10 -2.95 8.26
N ILE A 68 -24.22 -2.40 9.10
CA ILE A 68 -24.41 -2.35 10.56
C ILE A 68 -24.97 -0.99 10.99
N ARG A 69 -24.50 0.10 10.38
CA ARG A 69 -24.85 1.48 10.78
C ARG A 69 -26.00 2.08 9.97
N ASN A 70 -26.46 1.40 8.91
CA ASN A 70 -27.46 1.89 7.95
C ASN A 70 -27.10 3.26 7.34
N GLN A 71 -25.81 3.60 7.33
CA GLN A 71 -25.28 4.88 6.86
C GLN A 71 -23.89 4.64 6.28
N VAL A 72 -23.49 5.43 5.28
CA VAL A 72 -22.11 5.42 4.78
C VAL A 72 -21.18 6.13 5.75
N PRO A 73 -19.89 5.74 5.83
CA PRO A 73 -18.92 6.50 6.59
C PRO A 73 -18.89 7.96 6.11
N PRO A 74 -18.93 8.95 7.02
CA PRO A 74 -18.86 10.36 6.64
C PRO A 74 -17.50 10.68 6.02
N ALA A 75 -17.48 11.53 4.98
CA ALA A 75 -16.22 12.00 4.40
C ALA A 75 -15.49 12.96 5.38
N ALA A 76 -16.26 13.83 6.01
CA ALA A 76 -15.89 14.64 7.17
C ALA A 76 -17.16 14.89 7.99
N GLN A 77 -17.02 15.14 9.29
CA GLN A 77 -18.12 15.63 10.11
C GLN A 77 -18.03 17.16 10.16
N ASP A 78 -19.13 17.83 9.83
CA ASP A 78 -19.19 19.29 9.75
C ASP A 78 -19.16 19.88 11.17
N ARG A 79 -18.34 20.92 11.36
CA ARG A 79 -18.04 21.48 12.68
C ARG A 79 -18.87 22.73 12.96
N ILE A 80 -19.53 22.79 14.12
CA ILE A 80 -20.08 24.04 14.66
C ILE A 80 -19.19 24.52 15.82
N GLY A 81 -18.30 25.48 15.53
CA GLY A 81 -17.46 26.15 16.54
C GLY A 81 -16.23 25.35 17.00
N GLU A 82 -15.27 26.04 17.65
CA GLU A 82 -14.13 25.39 18.31
C GLU A 82 -14.46 25.24 19.79
N PRO A 83 -14.36 24.03 20.37
CA PRO A 83 -14.56 23.89 21.80
C PRO A 83 -13.46 24.64 22.57
N PRO A 84 -13.78 25.23 23.73
CA PRO A 84 -12.77 25.70 24.66
C PRO A 84 -11.78 24.58 25.05
N PRO A 85 -10.52 24.91 25.38
CA PRO A 85 -9.54 23.90 25.80
C PRO A 85 -10.06 23.04 26.97
N GLY A 86 -9.97 21.72 26.83
CA GLY A 86 -10.41 20.77 27.87
C GLY A 86 -11.90 20.41 27.85
N VAL A 87 -12.69 20.93 26.91
CA VAL A 87 -14.10 20.59 26.73
C VAL A 87 -14.28 19.71 25.50
N ALA A 88 -15.03 18.62 25.62
CA ALA A 88 -15.36 17.78 24.47
C ALA A 88 -16.20 18.59 23.44
N PRO A 89 -15.88 18.52 22.14
CA PRO A 89 -16.67 19.16 21.11
C PRO A 89 -18.09 18.57 21.08
N PRO A 90 -19.12 19.37 20.70
CA PRO A 90 -20.47 18.85 20.53
C PRO A 90 -20.58 17.79 19.42
N LEU A 91 -19.64 17.80 18.45
CA LEU A 91 -19.46 16.75 17.44
C LEU A 91 -17.95 16.53 17.23
N ALA A 92 -17.47 15.32 17.54
CA ALA A 92 -16.08 14.96 17.32
C ALA A 92 -15.77 14.80 15.83
N THR A 93 -14.83 15.58 15.33
CA THR A 93 -14.35 15.49 13.96
C THR A 93 -13.47 14.25 13.80
N HIS A 94 -14.03 13.20 13.22
CA HIS A 94 -13.27 12.04 12.73
C HIS A 94 -13.65 11.78 11.29
N ASN A 95 -12.66 11.42 10.46
CA ASN A 95 -12.95 11.01 9.10
C ASN A 95 -13.58 9.60 9.10
N GLY A 96 -14.23 9.26 7.98
CA GLY A 96 -14.82 7.93 7.81
C GLY A 96 -13.81 6.78 7.91
N LEU A 97 -12.53 7.02 7.60
CA LEU A 97 -11.48 6.00 7.69
C LEU A 97 -11.22 5.56 9.14
N THR A 98 -11.26 6.48 10.12
CA THR A 98 -11.18 6.14 11.54
C THR A 98 -12.30 5.17 11.94
N LEU A 99 -13.52 5.42 11.45
CA LEU A 99 -14.67 4.57 11.73
C LEU A 99 -14.63 3.22 10.99
N LEU A 100 -13.79 3.11 9.96
CA LEU A 100 -13.57 1.87 9.22
C LEU A 100 -12.50 0.96 9.82
N LEU A 101 -11.71 1.43 10.79
CA LEU A 101 -10.64 0.64 11.42
C LEU A 101 -11.07 -0.76 11.89
N PRO A 102 -12.25 -0.95 12.52
CA PRO A 102 -12.73 -2.28 12.93
C PRO A 102 -12.91 -3.27 11.78
N TYR A 103 -13.23 -2.75 10.60
CA TYR A 103 -13.58 -3.51 9.40
C TYR A 103 -12.36 -3.81 8.53
N VAL A 104 -11.19 -3.31 8.91
CA VAL A 104 -9.90 -3.56 8.27
C VAL A 104 -8.87 -4.14 9.25
N GLU A 105 -9.36 -4.88 10.25
CA GLU A 105 -8.54 -5.55 11.28
C GLU A 105 -7.69 -4.60 12.14
N GLN A 106 -8.08 -3.33 12.26
CA GLN A 106 -7.41 -2.31 13.07
C GLN A 106 -8.22 -1.96 14.35
N ASN A 107 -8.92 -2.93 14.93
CA ASN A 107 -9.68 -2.74 16.18
C ASN A 107 -8.82 -2.22 17.34
N ALA A 108 -7.59 -2.73 17.48
CA ALA A 108 -6.66 -2.27 18.51
C ALA A 108 -6.36 -0.76 18.37
N ARG A 109 -6.32 -0.23 17.14
CA ARG A 109 -6.09 1.19 16.88
C ARG A 109 -7.28 2.04 17.20
N LEU A 110 -8.49 1.57 16.89
CA LEU A 110 -9.70 2.31 17.28
C LEU A 110 -9.80 2.43 18.80
N ASN A 111 -9.42 1.39 19.55
CA ASN A 111 -9.45 1.41 21.02
C ASN A 111 -8.49 2.42 21.65
N GLU A 112 -7.47 2.89 20.91
CA GLU A 112 -6.56 3.96 21.36
C GLU A 112 -7.17 5.36 21.12
N ILE A 113 -8.17 5.49 20.24
CA ILE A 113 -8.77 6.76 19.85
C ILE A 113 -10.03 7.03 20.68
N ASP A 114 -10.06 8.16 21.36
CA ASP A 114 -11.25 8.63 22.08
C ASP A 114 -12.19 9.38 21.13
N LEU A 115 -13.26 8.70 20.71
CA LEU A 115 -14.27 9.28 19.80
C LEU A 115 -15.11 10.41 20.44
N ALA A 116 -14.94 10.71 21.73
CA ALA A 116 -15.55 11.88 22.37
C ALA A 116 -14.81 13.19 22.05
N TYR A 117 -13.56 13.11 21.60
CA TYR A 117 -12.72 14.27 21.27
C TYR A 117 -12.32 14.28 19.80
N ASP A 118 -11.96 15.46 19.27
CA ASP A 118 -11.51 15.62 17.89
C ASP A 118 -10.26 14.79 17.57
N TRP A 119 -10.09 14.45 16.29
CA TRP A 119 -8.95 13.66 15.83
C TRP A 119 -7.59 14.34 16.08
N ASP A 120 -7.55 15.67 16.15
CA ASP A 120 -6.37 16.51 16.34
C ASP A 120 -6.31 17.21 17.70
N ASP A 121 -7.21 16.87 18.62
CA ASP A 121 -7.21 17.45 19.96
C ASP A 121 -5.87 17.20 20.66
N LEU A 122 -5.34 18.29 21.23
CA LEU A 122 -4.05 18.36 21.91
C LEU A 122 -4.19 18.55 23.43
N HIS A 123 -5.41 18.70 23.94
CA HIS A 123 -5.65 19.14 25.32
C HIS A 123 -6.18 18.01 26.20
N ALA A 124 -7.30 17.41 25.82
CA ALA A 124 -8.04 16.47 26.66
C ALA A 124 -7.83 15.01 26.26
N SER A 125 -7.40 14.76 25.02
CA SER A 125 -7.13 13.46 24.45
C SER A 125 -5.72 13.38 23.87
N GLN A 126 -5.29 12.16 23.53
CA GLN A 126 -4.07 11.90 22.76
C GLN A 126 -4.38 11.52 21.31
N ASN A 127 -5.58 11.87 20.82
CA ASN A 127 -6.07 11.43 19.51
C ASN A 127 -5.11 11.79 18.38
N LYS A 128 -4.55 13.00 18.38
CA LYS A 128 -3.59 13.44 17.35
C LYS A 128 -2.42 12.47 17.19
N ARG A 129 -1.93 11.91 18.29
CA ARG A 129 -0.83 10.94 18.29
C ARG A 129 -1.27 9.59 17.71
N PHE A 130 -2.49 9.15 18.02
CA PHE A 130 -3.01 7.85 17.58
C PHE A 130 -3.48 7.87 16.12
N THR A 131 -4.02 8.99 15.65
CA THR A 131 -4.44 9.21 14.27
C THR A 131 -3.27 9.47 13.32
N GLN A 132 -2.10 9.82 13.85
CA GLN A 132 -0.85 10.06 13.10
C GLN A 132 -0.06 8.80 12.75
N GLN A 133 -0.44 7.63 13.25
CA GLN A 133 0.35 6.41 13.09
C GLN A 133 0.21 5.78 11.69
N ASP A 134 1.31 5.20 11.19
CA ASP A 134 1.25 4.38 9.98
C ASP A 134 0.59 3.03 10.30
N LEU A 135 -0.44 2.69 9.54
CA LEU A 135 -1.16 1.42 9.61
C LEU A 135 -0.51 0.37 8.69
N GLY A 136 0.82 0.33 8.66
CA GLY A 136 1.58 -0.63 7.86
C GLY A 136 1.30 -0.52 6.35
N ASN A 137 1.21 0.70 5.82
CA ASN A 137 0.85 0.97 4.43
C ASN A 137 -0.56 0.51 4.01
N LEU A 138 -1.47 0.18 4.95
CA LEU A 138 -2.84 -0.24 4.64
C LEU A 138 -3.54 0.73 3.66
N TRP A 139 -3.36 2.03 3.88
CA TRP A 139 -3.95 3.10 3.09
C TRP A 139 -3.00 3.70 2.04
N ARG A 140 -1.86 3.07 1.78
CA ARG A 140 -0.84 3.57 0.85
C ARG A 140 -0.75 2.71 -0.41
N CYS A 141 -1.02 3.31 -1.56
CA CYS A 141 -0.82 2.73 -2.88
C CYS A 141 0.67 2.81 -3.25
N PRO A 142 1.35 1.68 -3.53
CA PRO A 142 2.74 1.69 -4.00
C PRO A 142 2.96 2.33 -5.37
N SER A 143 1.90 2.57 -6.15
CA SER A 143 1.96 3.33 -7.41
C SER A 143 1.76 4.83 -7.23
N ALA A 144 1.44 5.30 -6.02
CA ALA A 144 1.29 6.73 -5.76
C ALA A 144 2.69 7.41 -5.73
N PRO A 145 2.80 8.66 -6.24
CA PRO A 145 4.08 9.39 -6.26
C PRO A 145 4.59 9.70 -4.85
N ASP A 146 5.92 9.73 -4.70
CA ASP A 146 6.59 10.12 -3.46
C ASP A 146 6.52 11.64 -3.29
N GLY A 147 5.73 12.12 -2.34
CA GLY A 147 5.48 13.56 -2.16
C GLY A 147 4.25 13.84 -1.30
N ARG A 148 4.09 13.05 -0.25
CA ARG A 148 2.87 13.03 0.55
C ARG A 148 2.86 14.21 1.53
N GLU A 149 2.28 15.33 1.10
CA GLU A 149 2.08 16.55 1.90
C GLU A 149 1.19 16.30 3.14
N PRO A 150 1.25 17.19 4.15
CA PRO A 150 1.60 16.81 5.53
C PRO A 150 0.47 16.19 6.38
N TRP A 151 -0.72 16.01 5.83
CA TRP A 151 -1.91 15.61 6.58
C TRP A 151 -2.27 14.15 6.28
N HIS A 152 -1.65 13.24 7.02
CA HIS A 152 -2.02 11.82 7.20
C HIS A 152 -2.38 11.05 5.92
N VAL A 153 -1.34 10.49 5.30
CA VAL A 153 -1.41 10.07 3.90
C VAL A 153 -2.11 8.73 3.70
N SER A 154 -3.42 8.82 3.43
CA SER A 154 -4.16 7.82 2.67
C SER A 154 -4.16 8.22 1.20
N ASP A 155 -3.83 7.27 0.32
CA ASP A 155 -4.02 7.43 -1.14
C ASP A 155 -5.47 7.07 -1.55
N TYR A 156 -6.30 6.68 -0.59
CA TYR A 156 -7.70 6.26 -0.75
C TYR A 156 -8.62 7.22 0.01
N VAL A 157 -8.62 8.49 -0.41
CA VAL A 157 -9.50 9.52 0.16
C VAL A 157 -10.87 9.50 -0.48
N ALA A 158 -11.91 9.78 0.31
CA ALA A 158 -13.23 10.07 -0.22
C ALA A 158 -13.22 11.47 -0.86
N ALA A 159 -13.79 11.60 -2.07
CA ALA A 159 -13.99 12.90 -2.67
C ALA A 159 -15.01 13.69 -1.83
N ILE A 160 -14.58 14.81 -1.25
CA ILE A 160 -15.41 15.71 -0.43
C ILE A 160 -16.23 16.70 -1.29
N GLY A 161 -15.96 16.73 -2.60
CA GLY A 161 -16.73 17.45 -3.60
C GLY A 161 -16.48 16.84 -4.98
N ILE A 162 -17.54 16.53 -5.72
CA ILE A 162 -17.45 16.16 -7.13
C ILE A 162 -18.08 17.32 -7.88
N ASP A 163 -17.25 18.21 -8.44
CA ASP A 163 -17.74 19.21 -9.38
C ASP A 163 -17.92 18.53 -10.73
N ALA A 164 -19.15 18.10 -11.03
CA ALA A 164 -19.49 17.49 -12.30
C ALA A 164 -19.40 18.47 -13.50
N SER A 165 -19.03 19.74 -13.25
CA SER A 165 -18.82 20.76 -14.28
C SER A 165 -17.35 21.01 -14.64
N ALA A 166 -16.39 20.33 -13.98
CA ALA A 166 -15.00 20.37 -14.39
C ALA A 166 -14.78 19.50 -15.66
N PRO A 167 -14.16 20.04 -16.72
CA PRO A 167 -14.04 19.39 -18.03
C PRO A 167 -13.19 18.12 -18.04
#